data_AF-A0A937UC61-F1
#
_entry.id   AF-A0A937UC61-F1
#
_cell.length_a   1.000
_cell.length_b   1.000
_cell.length_c   1.000
_cell.angle_alpha   90.00
_cell.angle_beta   90.00
_cell.angle_gamma   90.00
#
_symmetry.space_group_name_H-M   'P 1'
#
loop_
_entity.id
_entity.type
_entity.pdbx_description
1 polymer ?
#
loop_
_entity_poly.entity_id
_entity_poly.type
_entity_poly.pdbx_seq_one_letter_code
_entity_poly.pdbx_strand_id
1 'polypeptide(L)' 'MDTVIKGYLEKTKVGRKQFYRNLAVYPLLSTYSVSIDYLLLDEALSEGLMEVVEVDKEGSVPELKVNNKSPQ' A
#
# COMPACT_ATOMS: atom_id res chain seq x y z
N MET A 1 -1.55 7.91 21.38
CA MET A 1 -1.81 7.57 19.97
C MET A 1 -2.19 8.81 19.18
N ASP A 2 -3.16 9.60 19.67
CA ASP A 2 -3.61 10.85 19.04
C ASP A 2 -2.52 11.88 18.73
N THR A 3 -1.58 12.11 19.65
CA THR A 3 -0.47 13.06 19.47
C THR A 3 0.48 12.66 18.35
N VAL A 4 0.67 11.36 18.13
CA VAL A 4 1.54 10.83 17.05
C VAL A 4 0.85 11.02 15.70
N ILE A 5 -0.43 10.67 15.61
CA ILE A 5 -1.24 10.84 14.39
C ILE A 5 -1.33 12.32 14.02
N LYS A 6 -1.61 13.19 15.01
CA LYS A 6 -1.69 14.63 14.81
C LYS A 6 -0.37 15.21 14.29
N GLY A 7 0.76 14.87 14.94
CA GLY A 7 2.08 15.34 14.52
C GLY A 7 2.51 14.85 13.13
N TYR A 8 2.02 13.68 12.69
CA TYR A 8 2.22 13.19 11.32
C TYR A 8 1.39 13.97 10.30
N LEU A 9 0.10 14.18 10.58
CA LEU A 9 -0.81 14.91 9.69
C LEU A 9 -0.42 16.39 9.55
N GLU A 10 0.10 17.02 10.61
CA GLU A 10 0.61 18.40 10.57
C GLU A 10 1.78 18.59 9.61
N LYS A 11 2.56 17.54 9.33
CA LYS A 11 3.67 17.55 8.36
C LYS A 11 3.20 17.27 6.93
N THR A 12 1.94 16.90 6.76
CA THR A 12 1.34 16.57 5.46
C THR A 12 0.68 17.80 4.86
N LYS A 13 0.87 18.03 3.57
CA LYS A 13 0.24 19.10 2.79
C LYS A 13 -0.43 18.53 1.55
N VAL A 14 -1.57 19.10 1.18
CA VAL A 14 -2.19 18.81 -0.11
C VAL A 14 -1.38 19.53 -1.19
N GLY A 15 -0.79 18.75 -2.11
CA GLY A 15 -0.06 19.27 -3.25
C GLY A 15 -1.00 19.80 -4.34
N ARG A 16 -0.39 20.29 -5.42
CA ARG A 16 -1.17 20.78 -6.57
C ARG A 16 -1.94 19.62 -7.19
N LYS A 17 -3.19 19.90 -7.56
CA LYS A 17 -4.02 18.98 -8.34
C LYS A 17 -3.29 18.56 -9.62
N GLN A 18 -3.21 17.27 -9.83
CA GLN A 18 -2.67 16.65 -11.05
C GLN A 18 -3.84 16.10 -11.87
N PHE A 19 -3.75 16.22 -13.19
CA PHE A 19 -4.77 15.73 -14.10
C PHE A 19 -4.15 14.86 -15.18
N TYR A 20 -4.79 13.74 -15.46
CA TYR A 20 -4.52 12.95 -16.65
C TYR A 20 -5.84 12.37 -17.18
N ARG A 21 -6.22 12.80 -18.39
CA ARG A 21 -7.51 12.46 -19.02
C ARG A 21 -8.68 12.78 -18.06
N ASN A 22 -9.48 11.77 -17.70
CA ASN A 22 -10.62 11.87 -16.79
C ASN A 22 -10.25 11.62 -15.31
N LEU A 23 -8.96 11.49 -14.97
CA LEU A 23 -8.50 11.30 -13.60
C LEU A 23 -7.92 12.59 -13.02
N ALA A 24 -8.38 12.96 -11.83
CA ALA A 24 -7.83 14.05 -11.02
C ALA A 24 -7.25 13.48 -9.73
N VAL A 25 -6.01 13.84 -9.40
CA VAL A 25 -5.31 13.39 -8.19
C VAL A 25 -4.86 14.60 -7.39
N TYR A 26 -5.16 14.59 -6.08
CA TYR A 26 -4.63 15.57 -5.13
C TYR A 26 -3.59 14.87 -4.26
N PRO A 27 -2.29 15.02 -4.56
CA PRO A 27 -1.26 14.29 -3.84
C PRO A 27 -1.16 14.79 -2.40
N LEU A 28 -1.07 13.87 -1.44
CA LEU A 28 -0.69 14.19 -0.06
C LEU A 28 0.83 14.10 0.03
N LEU A 29 1.48 15.24 0.25
CA LEU A 29 2.93 15.35 0.32
C LEU A 29 3.34 15.52 1.78
N SER A 30 4.36 14.81 2.24
CA SER A 30 4.92 14.97 3.58
C SER A 30 6.44 14.98 3.51
N THR A 31 7.09 15.72 4.41
CA THR A 31 8.54 15.62 4.62
C THR A 31 8.90 14.43 5.50
N TYR A 32 7.90 13.77 6.09
CA TYR A 32 8.08 12.49 6.75
C TYR A 32 8.37 11.43 5.69
N SER A 33 9.63 11.00 5.61
CA SER A 33 10.05 9.86 4.81
C SER A 33 10.25 8.66 5.73
N VAL A 34 9.66 7.53 5.36
CA VAL A 34 10.05 6.23 5.92
C VAL A 34 10.72 5.47 4.78
N SER A 35 11.89 4.86 5.05
CA SER A 35 12.49 3.92 4.11
C SER A 35 11.60 2.69 4.11
N ILE A 36 10.79 2.55 3.07
CA ILE A 36 10.06 1.31 2.82
C ILE A 36 10.92 0.52 1.84
N ASP A 37 11.43 -0.61 2.30
CA ASP A 37 12.05 -1.59 1.42
C ASP A 37 10.92 -2.28 0.66
N TYR A 38 10.80 -1.97 -0.63
CA TYR A 38 9.84 -2.61 -1.50
C TYR A 38 10.45 -3.87 -2.10
N LEU A 39 9.69 -4.96 -2.07
CA LEU A 39 9.99 -6.19 -2.78
C LEU A 39 8.99 -6.35 -3.92
N LEU A 40 9.44 -6.80 -5.09
CA LEU A 40 8.51 -7.06 -6.20
C LEU A 40 7.64 -8.29 -5.88
N LEU A 41 6.42 -8.30 -6.43
CA LEU A 41 5.47 -9.37 -6.15
C LEU A 41 5.97 -10.74 -6.63
N ASP A 42 6.60 -10.79 -7.80
CA ASP A 42 7.20 -12.00 -8.35
C ASP A 42 8.39 -12.49 -7.51
N GLU A 43 9.23 -11.58 -7.02
CA GLU A 43 10.30 -11.90 -6.06
C GLU A 43 9.71 -12.49 -4.77
N ALA A 44 8.72 -11.82 -4.17
CA ALA A 44 8.04 -12.28 -2.94
C ALA A 44 7.38 -13.66 -3.09
N LEU A 45 6.78 -13.94 -4.25
CA LEU A 45 6.20 -15.24 -4.58
C LEU A 45 7.31 -16.30 -4.76
N SER A 46 8.40 -15.96 -5.45
CA SER A 46 9.52 -16.87 -5.71
C SER A 46 10.27 -17.27 -4.44
N GLU A 47 10.42 -16.34 -3.49
CA GLU A 47 11.07 -16.55 -2.20
C GLU A 47 10.12 -17.14 -1.14
N GLY A 48 8.85 -17.34 -1.46
CA GLY A 48 7.85 -17.87 -0.53
C GLY A 48 7.48 -16.93 0.61
N LEU A 49 7.84 -15.64 0.50
CA LEU A 49 7.51 -14.59 1.46
C LEU A 49 6.05 -14.13 1.35
N MET A 50 5.38 -14.48 0.24
CA MET A 50 3.97 -14.22 0.03
C MET A 50 3.30 -15.42 -0.63
N GLU A 51 2.02 -15.62 -0.33
CA GLU A 51 1.18 -16.61 -1.00
C GLU A 51 -0.19 -16.01 -1.31
N VAL A 52 -0.72 -16.28 -2.51
CA VAL A 52 -2.06 -15.89 -2.92
C VAL A 52 -2.94 -17.14 -2.98
N VAL A 53 -4.05 -17.13 -2.26
CA VAL A 53 -5.01 -18.24 -2.18
C VAL A 53 -6.42 -17.77 -2.48
N GLU A 54 -7.30 -18.69 -2.88
CA GLU A 54 -8.72 -18.41 -3.00
C GLU A 54 -9.33 -18.09 -1.63
N VAL A 55 -10.32 -17.18 -1.63
CA VAL A 55 -11.03 -16.80 -0.41
C VAL A 55 -11.95 -17.93 0.05
N ASP A 56 -12.60 -18.61 -0.90
CA ASP A 56 -13.52 -19.72 -0.66
C ASP A 56 -13.40 -20.80 -1.76
N LYS A 57 -14.16 -21.88 -1.62
CA LYS A 57 -14.17 -23.02 -2.54
C LYS A 57 -14.93 -22.77 -3.84
N GLU A 58 -15.80 -21.78 -3.87
CA GLU A 58 -16.59 -21.44 -5.06
C GLU A 58 -15.79 -20.53 -6.00
N GLY A 59 -14.71 -19.92 -5.49
CA GLY A 59 -13.65 -19.30 -6.29
C GLY A 59 -14.17 -18.10 -7.07
N SER A 60 -14.32 -16.95 -6.40
CA SER A 60 -14.66 -15.70 -7.08
C SER A 60 -13.37 -14.92 -7.40
N VAL A 61 -12.97 -14.92 -8.68
CA VAL A 61 -11.78 -14.17 -9.20
C VAL A 61 -11.66 -12.69 -8.75
N PRO A 62 -12.75 -11.92 -8.52
CA PRO A 62 -12.62 -10.55 -8.03
C PRO A 62 -11.97 -10.43 -6.65
N GLU A 63 -11.95 -11.49 -5.85
CA GLU A 63 -11.47 -11.45 -4.46
C GLU A 63 -10.47 -12.59 -4.21
N LEU A 64 -9.23 -12.22 -3.89
CA LEU A 64 -8.14 -13.16 -3.58
C LEU A 64 -7.57 -12.85 -2.19
N LYS A 65 -7.22 -13.89 -1.46
CA LYS A 65 -6.61 -13.76 -0.14
C LYS A 65 -5.09 -13.78 -0.26
N VAL A 66 -4.44 -12.76 0.29
CA VAL A 66 -2.98 -12.68 0.38
C VAL A 66 -2.54 -13.06 1.78
N ASN A 67 -1.67 -14.06 1.89
CA ASN A 67 -0.96 -14.40 3.12
C ASN A 67 0.45 -13.83 3.03
N ASN A 68 0.75 -12.82 3.86
CA ASN A 68 2.12 -12.32 4.01
C ASN A 68 2.88 -13.21 5.01
N LYS A 69 3.95 -13.85 4.54
CA LYS A 69 4.84 -14.73 5.31
C LYS A 69 6.21 -14.07 5.59
N SER A 70 6.40 -12.82 5.19
CA SER A 70 7.64 -12.09 5.46
C SER A 70 7.85 -11.93 6.98
N PRO A 71 9.10 -11.89 7.46
CA PRO A 71 9.40 -11.48 8.83
C PRO A 71 8.80 -10.11 9.14
N GLN A 72 8.37 -9.89 10.38
CA GLN A 72 7.85 -8.61 10.89
C GLN A 72 8.96 -7.61 11.20
#